data_AF-A0A4R5E4E8-F1
#
_entry.id   AF-A0A4R5E4E8-F1
#
_cell.length_a   1.000
_cell.length_b   1.000
_cell.length_c   1.000
_cell.angle_alpha   90.00
_cell.angle_beta   90.00
_cell.angle_gamma   90.00
#
_symmetry.space_group_name_H-M   'P 1'
#
loop_
_entity.id
_entity.type
_entity.pdbx_description
1 polymer ?
#
loop_
_entity_poly.entity_id
_entity_poly.type
_entity_poly.pdbx_seq_one_letter_code
_entity_poly.pdbx_strand_id
1 'polypeptide(L)' 'MSVEATTERVLRLLGLLQRRSSWTAAELAAELGVTDRSVRRDVERLRTLGYPVHAAAGVG' A
#
# COMPACT_ATOMS: atom_id res chain seq x y z
N MET A 1 14.69 -3.04 9.80
CA MET A 1 13.33 -3.50 9.46
C MET A 1 13.46 -4.69 8.54
N SER A 2 13.28 -5.89 9.08
CA SER A 2 13.50 -7.17 8.42
C SER A 2 12.53 -7.38 7.25
N VAL A 3 13.01 -8.04 6.20
CA VAL A 3 12.32 -8.23 4.92
C VAL A 3 10.95 -8.93 5.09
N GLU A 4 10.78 -9.78 6.11
CA GLU A 4 9.51 -10.46 6.44
C GLU A 4 8.35 -9.48 6.71
N ALA A 5 8.58 -8.41 7.47
CA ALA A 5 7.54 -7.43 7.80
C ALA A 5 7.03 -6.67 6.57
N THR A 6 7.79 -6.65 5.46
CA THR A 6 7.32 -5.99 4.25
C THR A 6 6.49 -6.92 3.37
N THR A 7 6.82 -8.21 3.27
CA THR A 7 6.04 -9.15 2.46
C THR A 7 4.62 -9.33 3.02
N GLU A 8 4.48 -9.48 4.34
CA GLU A 8 3.14 -9.55 4.97
C GLU A 8 2.33 -8.27 4.72
N ARG A 9 2.97 -7.11 4.86
CA ARG A 9 2.32 -5.80 4.66
C ARG A 9 1.89 -5.58 3.20
N VAL A 10 2.68 -6.05 2.24
CA VAL A 10 2.34 -6.03 0.81
C VAL A 10 1.15 -6.93 0.50
N LEU A 11 1.09 -8.13 1.08
CA LEU A 11 -0.05 -9.05 0.90
C LEU A 11 -1.32 -8.49 1.54
N ARG A 12 -1.22 -7.89 2.74
CA ARG A 12 -2.35 -7.17 3.36
C ARG A 12 -2.83 -6.01 2.50
N LEU A 13 -1.91 -5.19 1.98
CA LEU A 13 -2.23 -4.10 1.06
C LEU A 13 -2.98 -4.61 -0.18
N LEU A 14 -2.55 -5.74 -0.76
CA LEU A 14 -3.24 -6.36 -1.89
C LEU A 14 -4.67 -6.80 -1.52
N GLY A 15 -4.85 -7.43 -0.36
CA GLY A 15 -6.17 -7.81 0.15
C GLY A 15 -7.10 -6.60 0.36
N LEU A 16 -6.58 -5.47 0.84
CA LEU A 16 -7.34 -4.23 0.99
C LEU A 16 -7.76 -3.66 -0.37
N LEU A 17 -6.85 -3.62 -1.35
CA LEU A 17 -7.13 -3.16 -2.71
C LEU A 17 -8.16 -4.04 -3.44
N GLN A 18 -8.27 -5.32 -3.09
CA GLN A 18 -9.31 -6.20 -3.64
C GLN A 18 -10.71 -5.96 -3.04
N ARG A 19 -10.80 -5.45 -1.80
CA ARG A 19 -12.09 -5.19 -1.13
C ARG A 19 -12.84 -3.98 -1.69
N ARG A 20 -12.11 -2.94 -2.10
CA ARG A 20 -12.68 -1.77 -2.79
C ARG A 20 -11.66 -1.21 -3.77
N SER A 21 -12.16 -0.68 -4.89
CA SER A 21 -11.36 -0.21 -6.03
C SER A 21 -10.58 1.08 -5.77
N SER A 22 -10.90 1.84 -4.72
CA SER A 22 -10.25 3.12 -4.40
C SER A 22 -9.92 3.23 -2.92
N TRP A 23 -8.68 3.62 -2.60
CA TRP A 23 -8.27 3.93 -1.23
C TRP A 23 -7.43 5.21 -1.18
N THR A 24 -7.60 6.01 -0.12
CA THR A 24 -6.65 7.08 0.21
C THR A 24 -5.42 6.51 0.93
N ALA A 25 -4.32 7.25 0.93
CA ALA A 25 -3.11 6.87 1.66
C ALA A 25 -3.36 6.79 3.17
N ALA A 26 -4.17 7.70 3.72
CA ALA A 26 -4.50 7.76 5.14
C ALA A 26 -5.34 6.55 5.60
N GLU A 27 -6.32 6.11 4.80
CA GLU A 27 -7.11 4.93 5.13
C GLU A 27 -6.27 3.64 5.10
N LEU A 28 -5.38 3.51 4.11
CA LEU A 28 -4.43 2.39 4.06
C LEU A 28 -3.45 2.44 5.23
N ALA A 29 -2.99 3.62 5.62
CA ALA A 29 -2.10 3.81 6.75
C ALA A 29 -2.78 3.38 8.06
N ALA A 30 -4.03 3.78 8.26
CA ALA A 30 -4.83 3.40 9.42
C ALA A 30 -5.08 1.87 9.49
N GLU A 31 -5.51 1.26 8.38
CA GLU A 31 -5.79 -0.18 8.32
C GLU A 31 -4.53 -1.04 8.46
N LEU A 32 -3.40 -0.60 7.89
CA LEU A 32 -2.13 -1.31 7.99
C LEU A 32 -1.36 -0.98 9.28
N GLY A 33 -1.82 -0.03 10.08
CA GLY A 33 -1.12 0.42 11.30
C GLY A 33 0.24 1.06 11.01
N VAL A 34 0.40 1.71 9.86
CA VAL A 34 1.65 2.35 9.43
C VAL A 34 1.44 3.82 9.10
N THR A 35 2.50 4.51 8.68
CA THR A 35 2.40 5.90 8.24
C THR A 35 2.16 6.00 6.73
N ASP A 36 1.59 7.12 6.27
CA ASP A 36 1.43 7.44 4.85
C ASP A 36 2.73 7.28 4.04
N ARG A 37 3.88 7.66 4.62
CA ARG A 37 5.18 7.50 3.95
C ARG A 37 5.49 6.03 3.66
N SER A 38 5.09 5.15 4.57
CA SER A 38 5.32 3.71 4.49
C SER A 38 4.37 3.07 3.49
N VAL A 39 3.12 3.54 3.41
CA VAL A 39 2.16 3.16 2.36
C VAL A 39 2.69 3.54 0.99
N ARG A 40 3.14 4.80 0.81
CA ARG A 40 3.71 5.27 -0.47
C ARG A 40 4.90 4.43 -0.91
N ARG A 41 5.79 4.07 0.02
CA ARG A 41 6.94 3.20 -0.26
C ARG A 41 6.54 1.78 -0.68
N ASP A 42 5.48 1.23 -0.09
CA ASP A 42 4.98 -0.10 -0.45
C ASP A 42 4.28 -0.10 -1.80
N VAL A 43 3.52 0.95 -2.10
CA VAL A 43 2.89 1.13 -3.41
C VAL A 43 3.95 1.29 -4.50
N GLU A 44 4.98 2.10 -4.27
CA GLU A 44 6.14 2.20 -5.17
C GLU A 44 6.76 0.82 -5.42
N ARG A 45 6.97 0.03 -4.35
CA ARG A 45 7.50 -1.33 -4.45
C ARG A 45 6.59 -2.24 -5.28
N LEU A 46 5.28 -2.22 -5.06
CA LEU A 46 4.32 -2.99 -5.88
C LEU A 46 4.41 -2.61 -7.37
N ARG A 47 4.54 -1.32 -7.68
CA ARG A 47 4.72 -0.84 -9.06
C ARG A 47 6.03 -1.35 -9.67
N THR A 48 7.13 -1.33 -8.91
CA THR A 48 8.41 -1.89 -9.38
C THR A 48 8.38 -3.40 -9.63
N LEU A 49 7.46 -4.12 -8.96
CA LEU A 49 7.25 -5.55 -9.14
C LEU A 49 6.28 -5.88 -10.28
N GLY A 50 5.78 -4.88 -11.00
CA GLY A 50 4.85 -5.06 -12.13
C GLY A 50 3.39 -5.23 -11.74
N TYR A 51 3.02 -4.98 -10.48
CA TYR A 51 1.61 -4.96 -10.10
C TYR A 51 0.95 -3.67 -10.58
N PRO A 52 -0.24 -3.74 -11.19
CA PRO A 52 -0.99 -2.57 -11.67
C PRO A 52 -1.62 -1.82 -10.50
N VAL A 53 -0.81 -1.09 -9.74
CA VAL A 53 -1.25 -0.21 -8.65
C VAL A 53 -1.13 1.24 -9.10
N HIS A 54 -2.27 1.87 -9.30
CA HIS A 54 -2.36 3.28 -9.66
C HIS A 54 -2.40 4.14 -8.39
N ALA A 55 -1.26 4.70 -7.99
CA ALA A 55 -1.22 5.79 -7.02
C ALA A 55 -1.42 7.11 -7.76
N ALA A 56 -2.57 7.76 -7.57
CA ALA A 56 -2.74 9.14 -7.97
C ALA A 56 -2.12 10.04 -6.90
N ALA A 57 -1.08 10.80 -7.27
CA ALA A 57 -0.61 11.91 -6.46
C ALA A 57 -1.70 12.99 -6.47
N GLY A 58 -2.59 13.01 -5.47
CA GLY A 58 -3.61 14.07 -5.39
C GLY A 58 -4.91 13.74 -4.65
N VAL A 59 -5.21 12.49 -4.29
CA VAL A 59 -6.34 12.19 -3.39
C VAL A 59 -5.82 12.15 -1.96
N GLY A 60 -5.54 13.34 -1.45
CA GLY A 60 -5.52 13.61 -0.01
C GLY A 60 -6.94 13.73 0.50
#